data_AF-A0A1C6W3B4-F1
#
_entry.id   AF-A0A1C6W3B4-F1
#
_cell.length_a   1.000
_cell.length_b   1.000
_cell.length_c   1.000
_cell.angle_alpha   90.00
_cell.angle_beta   90.00
_cell.angle_gamma   90.00
#
_symmetry.space_group_name_H-M   'P 1'
#
loop_
_entity.id
_entity.type
_entity.pdbx_description
1 polymer ?
#
loop_
_entity_poly.entity_id
_entity_poly.type
_entity_poly.pdbx_seq_one_letter_code
_entity_poly.pdbx_strand_id
1 'polypeptide(L)' 'MTEDRPESPFTDDEYAFLRHVRFGELPPAARPEERVALTETEARRDRPEPADEDRWDLRHGA' A
#
# COMPACT_ATOMS: atom_id res chain seq x y z
N MET A 1 15.39 21.53 12.49
CA MET A 1 14.10 21.02 11.97
C MET A 1 13.66 19.93 12.94
N THR A 2 12.98 20.30 14.03
CA THR A 2 12.41 19.33 14.96
C THR A 2 11.05 19.00 14.39
N GLU A 3 10.91 17.80 13.84
CA GLU A 3 9.67 17.33 13.23
C GLU A 3 8.68 17.09 14.37
N ASP A 4 7.76 18.05 14.54
CA ASP A 4 6.63 17.97 15.45
C ASP A 4 5.67 16.90 14.89
N ARG A 5 6.00 15.63 15.16
CA ARG A 5 5.11 14.53 14.80
C ARG A 5 3.89 14.70 15.69
N PRO A 6 2.70 15.03 15.14
CA PRO A 6 1.53 15.24 15.98
C PRO A 6 1.36 13.99 16.83
N GLU A 7 1.24 14.16 18.14
CA GLU A 7 0.82 13.09 19.03
C GLU A 7 -0.42 12.46 18.39
N SER A 8 -0.35 11.14 18.19
CA SER A 8 -1.39 10.39 17.52
C SER A 8 -2.74 10.75 18.17
N PRO A 9 -3.75 11.19 17.39
CA PRO A 9 -5.00 11.71 17.96
C PRO A 9 -5.81 10.65 18.71
N PHE A 10 -5.45 9.38 18.55
CA PHE A 10 -6.03 8.24 19.23
C PHE A 10 -4.94 7.28 19.68
N THR A 11 -5.26 6.54 20.75
CA THR A 11 -4.51 5.39 21.24
C THR A 11 -4.64 4.19 20.29
N ASP A 12 -3.75 3.20 20.43
CA ASP A 12 -3.78 1.98 19.63
C ASP A 12 -5.10 1.20 19.78
N ASP A 13 -5.66 1.19 20.99
CA ASP A 13 -6.94 0.52 21.29
C ASP A 13 -8.12 1.22 20.59
N GLU A 14 -8.13 2.56 20.59
CA GLU A 14 -9.14 3.34 19.87
C GLU A 14 -9.03 3.13 18.36
N TYR A 15 -7.81 3.08 17.82
CA TYR A 15 -7.63 2.70 16.42
C TYR A 15 -8.07 1.27 16.14
N ALA A 16 -7.83 0.32 17.05
CA ALA A 16 -8.30 -1.04 16.89
C ALA A 16 -9.83 -1.10 16.83
N PHE A 17 -10.51 -0.38 17.72
CA PHE A 17 -11.95 -0.24 17.71
C PHE A 17 -12.45 0.39 16.40
N LEU A 18 -11.86 1.51 15.96
CA LEU A 18 -12.27 2.18 14.72
C LEU A 18 -12.06 1.31 13.49
N ARG A 19 -10.96 0.55 13.42
CA ARG A 19 -10.74 -0.44 12.35
C ARG A 19 -11.80 -1.53 12.39
N HIS A 20 -12.12 -2.06 13.58
CA HIS A 20 -13.14 -3.10 13.73
C HIS A 20 -14.52 -2.61 13.28
N VAL A 21 -14.93 -1.40 13.68
CA VAL A 21 -16.21 -0.82 13.24
C VAL A 21 -16.26 -0.66 11.72
N ARG A 22 -15.14 -0.26 11.10
CA ARG A 22 -15.09 0.01 9.66
C ARG A 22 -14.98 -1.26 8.81
N PHE A 23 -14.21 -2.25 9.25
CA PHE A 23 -13.80 -3.39 8.44
C PHE A 23 -14.20 -4.75 9.02
N GLY A 24 -14.74 -4.78 10.24
CA GLY A 24 -15.04 -6.00 10.97
C GLY A 24 -13.81 -6.66 11.58
N GLU A 25 -13.92 -7.96 11.81
CA GLU A 25 -12.83 -8.78 12.37
C GLU A 25 -11.75 -9.08 11.33
N LEU A 26 -10.50 -9.19 11.80
CA LEU A 26 -9.40 -9.62 10.95
C LEU A 26 -9.61 -11.09 10.54
N PRO A 27 -9.39 -11.46 9.27
CA PRO A 27 -9.31 -12.86 8.88
C PRO A 27 -8.24 -13.60 9.69
N PRO A 28 -8.41 -14.91 9.93
CA PRO A 28 -7.38 -15.71 10.59
C PRO A 28 -6.06 -15.64 9.81
N ALA A 29 -4.95 -15.55 10.53
CA ALA A 29 -3.64 -15.49 9.93
C ALA A 29 -3.33 -16.80 9.19
N ALA A 30 -3.08 -16.70 7.87
CA ALA A 30 -2.64 -17.82 7.06
C ALA A 30 -1.18 -18.19 7.39
N ARG A 31 -0.92 -19.48 7.59
CA ARG A 31 0.44 -19.99 7.78
C ARG A 31 1.26 -19.82 6.50
N PRO A 32 2.60 -19.74 6.59
CA PRO A 32 3.45 -19.64 5.40
C PRO A 32 3.16 -20.72 4.34
N GLU A 33 2.87 -21.94 4.77
CA GLU A 33 2.60 -23.10 3.89
C GLU A 33 1.23 -23.02 3.20
N GLU A 34 0.31 -22.22 3.73
CA GLU A 34 -1.05 -22.01 3.19
C GLU A 34 -1.11 -20.87 2.17
N ARG A 35 -0.01 -20.12 2.01
CA ARG A 35 0.05 -18.99 1.06
C ARG A 35 0.12 -19.49 -0.37
N VAL A 36 -0.62 -18.84 -1.26
CA VAL A 36 -0.60 -19.11 -2.70
C VAL A 36 0.20 -18.03 -3.40
N ALA A 37 1.17 -18.44 -4.21
CA ALA A 37 1.90 -17.50 -5.07
C ALA A 37 0.97 -16.97 -6.16
N LEU A 38 0.78 -15.66 -6.20
CA LEU A 38 0.03 -14.96 -7.24
C LEU A 38 0.97 -14.00 -7.97
N THR A 39 0.70 -13.78 -9.25
CA THR A 39 1.38 -12.76 -10.06
C THR A 39 0.46 -11.56 -10.19
N GLU A 40 0.99 -10.36 -9.95
CA GLU A 40 0.25 -9.11 -10.18
C GLU A 40 -0.17 -9.01 -11.64
N THR A 41 -1.44 -8.72 -11.89
CA THR A 41 -1.99 -8.57 -13.24
C THR A 41 -2.13 -7.12 -13.66
N GLU A 42 -2.04 -6.17 -12.73
CA GLU A 42 -2.01 -4.75 -13.06
C GLU A 42 -0.68 -4.37 -13.70
N ALA A 43 -0.73 -3.44 -14.65
CA ALA A 43 0.47 -2.84 -15.21
C ALA A 43 1.27 -2.12 -14.12
N ARG A 44 2.58 -2.24 -14.22
CA ARG A 44 3.54 -1.58 -13.33
C ARG A 44 3.39 -0.05 -13.45
N ARG A 45 2.89 0.59 -12.39
CA ARG A 45 2.66 2.05 -12.37
C ARG A 45 3.94 2.89 -12.36
N ASP A 46 5.07 2.26 -12.09
CA ASP A 46 6.39 2.89 -12.10
C ASP A 46 6.98 3.01 -13.51
N ARG A 47 6.33 2.42 -14.51
CA ARG A 47 6.72 2.55 -15.92
C ARG A 47 5.50 3.02 -16.74
N PRO A 48 5.71 3.84 -17.78
CA PRO A 48 4.67 4.12 -18.76
C PRO A 48 4.21 2.84 -19.44
N GLU A 49 3.01 2.87 -20.00
CA GLU A 49 2.60 1.86 -20.98
C GLU A 49 3.55 1.89 -22.19
N PRO A 50 3.75 0.77 -22.91
CA PRO A 50 4.68 0.70 -24.04
C PRO A 50 4.46 1.77 -25.11
N ALA A 51 3.22 2.22 -25.29
CA ALA A 51 2.86 3.28 -26.25
C ALA A 51 3.31 4.69 -25.83
N ASP A 52 3.67 4.89 -24.56
CA ASP A 52 4.03 6.17 -23.97
C ASP A 52 5.52 6.25 -23.56
N GLU A 53 6.33 5.23 -23.87
CA GLU A 53 7.75 5.15 -23.48
C GLU A 53 8.56 6.35 -23.96
N ASP A 54 8.44 6.73 -25.24
CA ASP A 54 9.17 7.87 -25.80
C ASP A 54 8.85 9.18 -25.04
N ARG A 55 7.59 9.37 -24.66
CA ARG A 55 7.15 10.58 -23.94
C ARG A 55 7.66 10.59 -22.50
N TRP A 56 7.77 9.43 -21.88
CA TRP A 56 8.30 9.26 -20.54
C TRP A 56 9.81 9.54 -20.50
N ASP A 57 10.57 8.99 -21.45
CA ASP A 57 12.02 9.20 -21.54
C ASP A 57 12.36 10.68 -21.69
N LEU A 58 11.58 11.41 -22.51
CA LEU A 58 11.71 12.86 -22.66
C LEU A 58 11.45 13.64 -21.36
N ARG A 59 10.61 13.12 -20.46
CA ARG A 59 10.29 13.78 -19.17
C ARG A 59 11.30 13.49 -18.08
N HIS A 60 11.85 12.28 -18.07
CA HIS A 60 12.68 11.80 -16.96
C HIS A 60 14.18 11.91 -17.24
N GLY A 61 14.58 12.10 -18.50
CA GLY A 61 15.99 12.19 -18.88
C GLY A 61 16.66 10.82 -18.75
N ALA A 62 17.10 10.27 -19.87
CA ALA A 62 17.77 8.97 -19.94
C ALA A 62 19.00 8.86 -19.02
#